data_AF-A0A0U2Y5S2-F1
#
_entry.id   AF-A0A0U2Y5S2-F1
#
_cell.length_a   1.000
_cell.length_b   1.000
_cell.length_c   1.000
_cell.angle_alpha   90.00
_cell.angle_beta   90.00
_cell.angle_gamma   90.00
#
_symmetry.space_group_name_H-M   'P 1'
#
loop_
_entity.id
_entity.type
_entity.pdbx_description
1 polymer ?
#
loop_
_entity_poly.entity_id
_entity_poly.type
_entity_poly.pdbx_seq_one_letter_code
_entity_poly.pdbx_strand_id
1 'polypeptide(L)'
;MYRRKTKIIATMGPNSEKIIDELAKAVDIIRINLAHGDEEQHRRYFDMVRDKVPILADLPGPKLRIGDLKNPIDLKPGDKVTFGQDIPVDNEIFFKLIKKDSNVLIADGRIKLKIEEVGEGKAVATVIEGGTITSRKGINLPDADTPVGLTKRDYELLKLAIDLGATFIGLSFVINADDVKKVREIVGNRVWLISKIEKKKALSNLKEICKASDGVMVARGDLGVEVGLPSLPQIQRRIVKIARNYGKPVILATQVLESMVESPLPTRAEVTDVANSISQGVDAIMLSDETAIGLYPLDVVKTLDSLIISVEKTFKPKRIHIYKNVDEAIAYSAVVSSILSNSPAIFVYTRSGSTALRISRLRPTCPIITLTFDKSVAKRLSMCYGIYPVLTDKLETLDDITRKAKETALNLGLNGNIVVVGAARPDQKGTTRFVRIEEIN
;
A
#
# COMPACT_ATOMS: atom_id res chain seq x y z
N MET A 1 4.97 7.08 22.40
CA MET A 1 6.36 7.08 21.87
C MET A 1 6.36 6.32 20.55
N TYR A 2 6.83 6.96 19.48
CA TYR A 2 6.81 6.44 18.13
C TYR A 2 7.76 5.23 17.98
N ARG A 3 7.22 4.00 18.08
CA ARG A 3 8.06 2.79 18.19
C ARG A 3 8.46 2.17 16.83
N ARG A 4 7.61 2.26 15.80
CA ARG A 4 7.81 1.59 14.50
C ARG A 4 7.85 2.55 13.30
N LYS A 5 8.90 2.51 12.48
CA LYS A 5 9.02 3.40 11.31
C LYS A 5 8.25 2.88 10.09
N THR A 6 8.28 1.58 9.83
CA THR A 6 7.47 0.91 8.82
C THR A 6 6.01 0.97 9.26
N LYS A 7 5.13 1.35 8.34
CA LYS A 7 3.71 1.60 8.61
C LYS A 7 2.89 0.33 8.48
N ILE A 8 1.80 0.25 9.22
CA ILE A 8 0.83 -0.85 9.12
C ILE A 8 -0.46 -0.33 8.51
N ILE A 9 -0.95 -1.04 7.49
CA ILE A 9 -2.27 -0.83 6.88
C ILE A 9 -3.11 -2.06 7.21
N ALA A 10 -4.27 -1.87 7.83
CA ALA A 10 -5.25 -2.94 8.02
C ALA A 10 -6.44 -2.77 7.07
N THR A 11 -7.03 -3.86 6.61
CA THR A 11 -8.22 -3.83 5.76
C THR A 11 -9.48 -3.97 6.61
N MET A 12 -10.41 -3.04 6.40
CA MET A 12 -11.74 -3.05 7.01
C MET A 12 -12.59 -4.19 6.42
N GLY A 13 -13.31 -4.88 7.30
CA GLY A 13 -14.26 -5.93 6.95
C GLY A 13 -15.08 -6.36 8.17
N PRO A 14 -15.89 -7.42 8.05
CA PRO A 14 -16.86 -7.83 9.08
C PRO A 14 -16.28 -8.05 10.49
N ASN A 15 -15.04 -8.53 10.61
CA ASN A 15 -14.43 -8.79 11.92
C ASN A 15 -13.70 -7.56 12.48
N SER A 16 -13.05 -6.77 11.64
CA SER A 16 -12.44 -5.49 12.07
C SER A 16 -13.48 -4.42 12.38
N GLU A 17 -14.65 -4.47 11.75
CA GLU A 17 -15.76 -3.55 12.02
C GLU A 17 -16.15 -3.51 13.50
N LYS A 18 -16.15 -4.68 14.15
CA LYS A 18 -16.53 -4.85 15.56
C LYS A 18 -15.52 -4.24 16.54
N ILE A 19 -14.29 -3.99 16.10
CA ILE A 19 -13.15 -3.56 16.94
C ILE A 19 -12.41 -2.36 16.32
N ILE A 20 -13.12 -1.55 15.52
CA ILE A 20 -12.48 -0.52 14.70
C ILE A 20 -11.74 0.53 15.54
N ASP A 21 -12.20 0.80 16.76
CA ASP A 21 -11.61 1.81 17.64
C ASP A 21 -10.26 1.34 18.22
N GLU A 22 -10.15 0.07 18.61
CA GLU A 22 -8.87 -0.53 18.98
C GLU A 22 -7.94 -0.65 17.77
N LEU A 23 -8.48 -1.10 16.64
CA LEU A 23 -7.71 -1.32 15.42
C LEU A 23 -7.12 0.00 14.89
N ALA A 24 -7.91 1.07 14.83
CA ALA A 24 -7.46 2.38 14.36
C ALA A 24 -6.37 3.01 15.24
N LYS A 25 -6.32 2.68 16.53
CA LYS A 25 -5.21 3.09 17.43
C LYS A 25 -3.93 2.28 17.20
N ALA A 26 -4.05 1.07 16.66
CA ALA A 26 -2.95 0.14 16.47
C ALA A 26 -2.30 0.22 15.08
N VAL A 27 -2.95 0.85 14.08
CA VAL A 27 -2.50 0.94 12.68
C VAL A 27 -2.28 2.39 12.24
N ASP A 28 -1.62 2.58 11.09
CA ASP A 28 -1.35 3.90 10.53
C ASP A 28 -2.40 4.33 9.50
N ILE A 29 -3.03 3.35 8.83
CA ILE A 29 -4.00 3.53 7.74
C ILE A 29 -5.01 2.39 7.78
N ILE A 30 -6.26 2.68 7.43
CA ILE A 30 -7.27 1.66 7.15
C ILE A 30 -7.56 1.62 5.65
N ARG A 31 -7.52 0.43 5.07
CA ARG A 31 -7.94 0.15 3.70
C ARG A 31 -9.42 -0.21 3.69
N ILE A 32 -10.17 0.41 2.79
CA ILE A 32 -11.53 -0.01 2.42
C ILE A 32 -11.46 -0.61 1.01
N ASN A 33 -11.72 -1.91 0.91
CA ASN A 33 -11.71 -2.62 -0.36
C ASN A 33 -13.07 -2.50 -1.06
N LEU A 34 -13.17 -1.65 -2.07
CA LEU A 34 -14.43 -1.34 -2.77
C LEU A 34 -14.87 -2.44 -3.75
N ALA A 35 -14.11 -3.53 -3.85
CA ALA A 35 -14.51 -4.71 -4.61
C ALA A 35 -15.65 -5.49 -3.93
N HIS A 36 -15.79 -5.36 -2.62
CA HIS A 36 -16.82 -6.02 -1.79
C HIS A 36 -17.77 -4.97 -1.23
N GLY A 37 -19.00 -5.38 -0.90
CA GLY A 37 -20.01 -4.48 -0.37
C GLY A 37 -20.70 -3.62 -1.42
N ASP A 38 -21.79 -3.02 -0.98
CA ASP A 38 -22.55 -2.00 -1.69
C ASP A 38 -22.17 -0.60 -1.20
N GLU A 39 -22.78 0.41 -1.81
CA GLU A 39 -22.54 1.82 -1.45
C GLU A 39 -22.91 2.14 0.00
N GLU A 40 -23.97 1.53 0.55
CA GLU A 40 -24.39 1.74 1.94
C GLU A 40 -23.31 1.25 2.92
N GLN A 41 -22.80 0.03 2.70
CA GLN A 41 -21.71 -0.52 3.48
C GLN A 41 -20.44 0.34 3.33
N HIS A 42 -20.12 0.82 2.13
CA HIS A 42 -18.97 1.71 1.93
C HIS A 42 -19.11 2.99 2.75
N ARG A 43 -20.26 3.68 2.68
CA ARG A 43 -20.52 4.91 3.46
C ARG A 43 -20.36 4.67 4.96
N ARG A 44 -20.95 3.58 5.48
CA ARG A 44 -20.80 3.17 6.87
C ARG A 44 -19.34 3.01 7.26
N TYR A 45 -18.54 2.33 6.45
CA TYR A 45 -17.11 2.10 6.73
C TYR A 45 -16.31 3.40 6.73
N PHE A 46 -16.58 4.31 5.80
CA PHE A 46 -15.93 5.63 5.79
C PHE A 46 -16.29 6.45 7.03
N ASP A 47 -17.57 6.49 7.41
CA ASP A 47 -18.03 7.23 8.60
C ASP A 47 -17.39 6.70 9.89
N MET A 48 -17.20 5.38 9.99
CA MET A 48 -16.54 4.76 11.15
C MET A 48 -15.06 5.12 11.27
N VAL A 49 -14.38 5.50 10.17
CA VAL A 49 -12.91 5.55 10.11
C VAL A 49 -12.32 6.94 9.84
N ARG A 50 -12.99 7.80 9.06
CA ARG A 50 -12.41 9.02 8.45
C ARG A 50 -11.81 10.03 9.43
N ASP A 51 -12.30 10.02 10.67
CA ASP A 51 -11.88 10.91 11.75
C ASP A 51 -10.86 10.26 12.70
N LYS A 52 -10.56 8.97 12.51
CA LYS A 52 -9.63 8.18 13.35
C LYS A 52 -8.27 8.05 12.68
N VAL A 53 -8.25 7.59 11.43
CA VAL A 53 -7.02 7.37 10.66
C VAL A 53 -7.25 7.63 9.16
N PRO A 54 -6.19 7.96 8.39
CA PRO A 54 -6.29 8.07 6.94
C PRO A 54 -6.84 6.80 6.28
N ILE A 55 -7.62 6.99 5.22
CA ILE A 55 -8.27 5.90 4.47
C ILE A 55 -7.58 5.70 3.12
N LEU A 56 -7.27 4.44 2.81
CA LEU A 56 -6.93 3.96 1.46
C LEU A 56 -8.17 3.27 0.85
N ALA A 57 -8.81 3.90 -0.13
CA ALA A 57 -9.91 3.30 -0.85
C ALA A 57 -9.37 2.54 -2.06
N ASP A 58 -9.52 1.22 -2.08
CA ASP A 58 -8.95 0.35 -3.11
C ASP A 58 -9.99 0.01 -4.17
N LEU A 59 -9.77 0.47 -5.41
CA LEU A 59 -10.69 0.26 -6.53
C LEU A 59 -10.57 -1.17 -7.07
N PRO A 60 -11.68 -1.84 -7.40
CA PRO A 60 -11.65 -3.22 -7.88
C PRO A 60 -10.88 -3.39 -9.21
N GLY A 61 -10.98 -2.41 -10.13
CA GLY A 61 -10.50 -2.59 -11.49
C GLY A 61 -11.27 -3.66 -12.26
N PRO A 62 -10.82 -4.02 -13.48
CA PRO A 62 -11.48 -4.98 -14.35
C PRO A 62 -11.18 -6.45 -13.95
N LYS A 63 -11.14 -6.77 -12.65
CA LYS A 63 -10.88 -8.13 -12.17
C LYS A 63 -12.06 -9.04 -12.54
N LEU A 64 -11.79 -10.08 -13.32
CA LEU A 64 -12.75 -11.14 -13.58
C LEU A 64 -12.98 -11.97 -12.32
N ARG A 65 -14.21 -12.38 -12.07
CA ARG A 65 -14.56 -13.20 -10.92
C ARG A 65 -15.54 -14.29 -11.28
N ILE A 66 -15.55 -15.31 -10.43
CA ILE A 66 -16.64 -16.27 -10.37
C ILE A 66 -17.92 -15.51 -9.98
N GLY A 67 -19.03 -15.85 -10.64
CA GLY A 67 -20.35 -15.36 -10.30
C GLY A 67 -20.82 -15.91 -8.95
N ASP A 68 -22.10 -15.73 -8.67
CA ASP A 68 -22.68 -16.25 -7.44
C ASP A 68 -22.99 -17.74 -7.56
N LEU A 69 -22.38 -18.52 -6.68
CA LEU A 69 -22.62 -19.95 -6.55
C LEU A 69 -23.70 -20.20 -5.48
N LYS A 70 -24.56 -21.19 -5.71
CA LYS A 70 -25.54 -21.65 -4.72
C LYS A 70 -24.86 -22.27 -3.50
N ASN A 71 -23.81 -23.06 -3.74
CA ASN A 71 -22.96 -23.70 -2.73
C ASN A 71 -21.51 -23.68 -3.24
N PRO A 72 -20.51 -23.74 -2.34
CA PRO A 72 -19.13 -23.99 -2.74
C PRO A 72 -19.04 -25.25 -3.62
N ILE A 73 -18.14 -25.21 -4.63
CA ILE A 73 -17.90 -26.34 -5.54
C ILE A 73 -16.51 -26.88 -5.26
N ASP A 74 -16.42 -28.17 -4.95
CA ASP A 74 -15.14 -28.88 -4.80
C ASP A 74 -14.73 -29.49 -6.14
N LEU A 75 -13.61 -29.04 -6.67
CA LEU A 75 -13.03 -29.54 -7.91
C LEU A 75 -11.89 -30.52 -7.64
N LYS A 76 -11.88 -31.66 -8.33
CA LYS A 76 -10.78 -32.63 -8.29
C LYS A 76 -10.02 -32.64 -9.62
N PRO A 77 -8.70 -32.89 -9.61
CA PRO A 77 -7.94 -33.07 -10.84
C PRO A 77 -8.57 -34.11 -11.77
N GLY A 78 -8.73 -33.75 -13.04
CA GLY A 78 -9.37 -34.58 -14.07
C GLY A 78 -10.87 -34.32 -14.26
N ASP A 79 -11.53 -33.61 -13.34
CA ASP A 79 -12.95 -33.25 -13.51
C ASP A 79 -13.15 -32.36 -14.74
N LYS A 80 -14.27 -32.55 -15.44
CA LYS A 80 -14.73 -31.66 -16.50
C LYS A 80 -15.81 -30.74 -15.98
N VAL A 81 -15.62 -29.44 -16.18
CA VAL A 81 -16.57 -28.39 -15.78
C VAL A 81 -16.79 -27.41 -16.91
N THR A 82 -17.95 -26.77 -16.90
CA THR A 82 -18.36 -25.81 -17.92
C THR A 82 -18.54 -24.43 -17.31
N PHE A 83 -17.68 -23.48 -17.68
CA PHE A 83 -17.92 -22.07 -17.37
C PHE A 83 -19.18 -21.58 -18.09
N GLY A 84 -19.99 -20.75 -17.42
CA GLY A 84 -21.29 -20.29 -17.92
C GLY A 84 -22.44 -21.27 -17.66
N GLN A 85 -22.15 -22.44 -17.09
CA GLN A 85 -23.18 -23.41 -16.68
C GLN A 85 -22.92 -23.92 -15.26
N ASP A 86 -21.83 -24.67 -15.05
CA ASP A 86 -21.47 -25.21 -13.74
C ASP A 86 -20.80 -24.13 -12.88
N ILE A 87 -19.96 -23.32 -13.54
CA ILE A 87 -19.23 -22.22 -12.91
C ILE A 87 -19.66 -20.90 -13.59
N PRO A 88 -20.53 -20.09 -12.96
CA PRO A 88 -20.88 -18.78 -13.50
C PRO A 88 -19.67 -17.85 -13.46
N VAL A 89 -19.60 -16.93 -14.43
CA VAL A 89 -18.59 -15.87 -14.48
C VAL A 89 -19.31 -14.52 -14.45
N ASP A 90 -18.71 -13.52 -13.81
CA ASP A 90 -19.37 -12.23 -13.59
C ASP A 90 -19.32 -11.29 -14.80
N ASN A 91 -18.56 -11.64 -15.83
CA ASN A 91 -18.41 -10.83 -17.04
C ASN A 91 -18.20 -11.71 -18.28
N GLU A 92 -19.07 -11.55 -19.28
CA GLU A 92 -19.02 -12.27 -20.55
C GLU A 92 -17.72 -12.07 -21.33
N ILE A 93 -16.98 -10.99 -21.08
CA ILE A 93 -15.66 -10.78 -21.70
C ILE A 93 -14.72 -11.96 -21.42
N PHE A 94 -14.91 -12.70 -20.32
CA PHE A 94 -14.20 -13.94 -20.04
C PHE A 94 -14.19 -14.89 -21.25
N PHE A 95 -15.37 -15.17 -21.84
CA PHE A 95 -15.48 -16.11 -22.96
C PHE A 95 -14.81 -15.59 -24.24
N LYS A 96 -14.65 -14.26 -24.38
CA LYS A 96 -13.95 -13.63 -25.51
C LYS A 96 -12.43 -13.64 -25.35
N LEU A 97 -11.94 -13.76 -24.12
CA LEU A 97 -10.51 -13.72 -23.79
C LEU A 97 -9.85 -15.09 -23.81
N ILE A 98 -10.63 -16.15 -23.63
CA ILE A 98 -10.14 -17.53 -23.63
C ILE A 98 -10.25 -18.16 -25.01
N LYS A 99 -9.34 -19.11 -25.26
CA LYS A 99 -9.33 -20.01 -26.42
C LYS A 99 -8.98 -21.42 -25.97
N LYS A 100 -9.11 -22.40 -26.87
CA LYS A 100 -8.59 -23.76 -26.64
C LYS A 100 -7.15 -23.70 -26.11
N ASP A 101 -6.87 -24.56 -25.13
CA ASP A 101 -5.61 -24.67 -24.39
C ASP A 101 -5.27 -23.51 -23.42
N SER A 102 -6.11 -22.50 -23.29
CA SER A 102 -5.88 -21.41 -22.31
C SER A 102 -5.89 -21.94 -20.88
N ASN A 103 -5.00 -21.43 -20.04
CA ASN A 103 -5.04 -21.67 -18.60
C ASN A 103 -6.02 -20.69 -17.93
N VAL A 104 -6.87 -21.20 -17.05
CA VAL A 104 -7.72 -20.42 -16.16
C VAL A 104 -7.29 -20.69 -14.73
N LEU A 105 -6.87 -19.64 -14.04
CA LEU A 105 -6.40 -19.70 -12.67
C LEU A 105 -7.42 -19.05 -11.75
N ILE A 106 -7.79 -19.74 -10.67
CA ILE A 106 -8.78 -19.26 -9.70
C ILE A 106 -8.13 -19.20 -8.32
N ALA A 107 -8.58 -18.23 -7.51
CA ALA A 107 -8.10 -18.03 -6.13
C ALA A 107 -6.57 -17.85 -6.07
N ASP A 108 -6.06 -16.87 -6.82
CA ASP A 108 -4.63 -16.53 -6.93
C ASP A 108 -3.75 -17.72 -7.36
N GLY A 109 -4.29 -18.56 -8.25
CA GLY A 109 -3.57 -19.68 -8.85
C GLY A 109 -3.56 -20.96 -8.02
N ARG A 110 -4.30 -21.03 -6.91
CA ARG A 110 -4.46 -22.28 -6.12
C ARG A 110 -5.24 -23.36 -6.87
N ILE A 111 -6.13 -22.94 -7.78
CA ILE A 111 -6.93 -23.83 -8.63
C ILE A 111 -6.58 -23.52 -10.08
N LYS A 112 -6.32 -24.55 -10.87
CA LYS A 112 -5.94 -24.44 -12.28
C LYS A 112 -6.81 -25.30 -13.14
N LEU A 113 -7.40 -24.70 -14.17
CA LEU A 113 -8.17 -25.38 -15.19
C LEU A 113 -7.56 -25.08 -16.57
N LYS A 114 -7.74 -26.02 -17.50
CA LYS A 114 -7.32 -25.88 -18.89
C LYS A 114 -8.53 -25.94 -19.80
N ILE A 115 -8.71 -24.92 -20.64
CA ILE A 115 -9.83 -24.85 -21.60
C ILE A 115 -9.64 -25.90 -22.69
N GLU A 116 -10.65 -26.74 -22.89
CA GLU A 116 -10.70 -27.71 -23.98
C GLU A 116 -11.46 -27.16 -25.19
N GLU A 117 -12.59 -26.49 -24.93
CA GLU A 117 -13.50 -25.99 -25.95
C GLU A 117 -14.14 -24.67 -25.51
N VAL A 118 -14.34 -23.75 -26.45
CA VAL A 118 -15.02 -22.46 -26.23
C VAL A 118 -16.19 -22.37 -27.18
N GLY A 119 -17.38 -22.13 -26.63
CA GLY A 119 -18.61 -21.85 -27.36
C GLY A 119 -19.17 -20.47 -26.99
N GLU A 120 -20.38 -20.19 -27.46
CA GLU A 120 -21.07 -18.93 -27.15
C GLU A 120 -21.56 -18.93 -25.70
N GLY A 121 -20.95 -18.07 -24.86
CA GLY A 121 -21.30 -17.95 -23.44
C GLY A 121 -20.97 -19.17 -22.57
N LYS A 122 -20.24 -20.16 -23.12
CA LYS A 122 -19.83 -21.38 -22.42
C LYS A 122 -18.42 -21.80 -22.78
N ALA A 123 -17.70 -22.40 -21.84
CA ALA A 123 -16.40 -23.01 -22.13
C ALA A 123 -16.18 -24.26 -21.28
N VAL A 124 -15.83 -25.36 -21.93
CA VAL A 124 -15.52 -26.63 -21.28
C VAL A 124 -14.05 -26.61 -20.87
N ALA A 125 -13.79 -26.96 -19.61
CA ALA A 125 -12.46 -26.98 -19.03
C ALA A 125 -12.24 -28.26 -18.23
N THR A 126 -11.00 -28.74 -18.27
CA THR A 126 -10.54 -29.85 -17.42
C THR A 126 -9.74 -29.28 -16.26
N VAL A 127 -10.04 -29.76 -15.06
CA VAL A 127 -9.34 -29.38 -13.83
C VAL A 127 -7.95 -30.02 -13.82
N ILE A 128 -6.92 -29.19 -13.70
CA ILE A 128 -5.53 -29.63 -13.59
C ILE A 128 -5.12 -29.68 -12.12
N GLU A 129 -5.42 -28.61 -11.37
CA GLU A 129 -5.20 -28.52 -9.93
C GLU A 129 -6.54 -28.18 -9.27
N GLY A 130 -7.00 -29.06 -8.39
CA GLY A 130 -8.30 -28.98 -7.74
C GLY A 130 -8.31 -28.10 -6.49
N GLY A 131 -9.50 -27.92 -5.93
CA GLY A 131 -9.74 -27.13 -4.72
C GLY A 131 -11.19 -26.64 -4.64
N THR A 132 -11.52 -25.96 -3.55
CA THR A 132 -12.87 -25.42 -3.32
C THR A 132 -13.01 -24.04 -3.94
N ILE A 133 -13.98 -23.88 -4.84
CA ILE A 133 -14.39 -22.58 -5.38
C ILE A 133 -15.56 -22.04 -4.56
N THR A 134 -15.48 -20.77 -4.20
CA THR A 134 -16.58 -20.00 -3.61
C THR A 134 -16.93 -18.80 -4.50
N SER A 135 -18.11 -18.22 -4.28
CA SER A 135 -18.60 -17.06 -5.03
C SER A 135 -17.60 -15.91 -5.02
N ARG A 136 -17.57 -15.12 -6.10
CA ARG A 136 -16.78 -13.88 -6.22
C ARG A 136 -15.26 -14.07 -6.15
N LYS A 137 -14.73 -15.30 -6.15
CA LYS A 137 -13.29 -15.58 -6.25
C LYS A 137 -12.73 -15.05 -7.57
N GLY A 138 -11.51 -14.52 -7.52
CA GLY A 138 -10.84 -13.93 -8.67
C GLY A 138 -10.46 -14.99 -9.71
N ILE A 139 -10.57 -14.60 -10.99
CA ILE A 139 -10.13 -15.37 -12.15
C ILE A 139 -8.96 -14.62 -12.80
N ASN A 140 -7.87 -15.34 -13.05
CA ASN A 140 -6.69 -14.84 -13.77
C ASN A 140 -6.51 -15.64 -15.06
N LEU A 141 -6.26 -14.92 -16.16
CA LEU A 141 -6.04 -15.47 -17.49
C LEU A 141 -4.62 -15.11 -17.95
N PRO A 142 -3.59 -15.89 -17.58
CA PRO A 142 -2.19 -15.55 -17.86
C PRO A 142 -1.85 -15.52 -19.36
N ASP A 143 -2.63 -16.23 -20.18
CA ASP A 143 -2.42 -16.36 -21.62
C ASP A 143 -3.20 -15.33 -22.45
N ALA A 144 -3.93 -14.40 -21.80
CA ALA A 144 -4.82 -13.43 -22.46
C ALA A 144 -4.52 -11.98 -22.06
N ASP A 145 -4.73 -11.07 -23.01
CA ASP A 145 -4.70 -9.62 -22.75
C ASP A 145 -6.00 -9.19 -22.05
N THR A 146 -6.01 -9.28 -20.73
CA THR A 146 -7.14 -8.82 -19.92
C THR A 146 -7.31 -7.30 -20.00
N PRO A 147 -8.54 -6.77 -19.91
CA PRO A 147 -8.79 -5.33 -19.88
C PRO A 147 -7.99 -4.62 -18.79
N VAL A 148 -7.66 -3.36 -19.03
CA VAL A 148 -6.89 -2.50 -18.13
C VAL A 148 -7.55 -1.13 -17.97
N GLY A 149 -7.16 -0.41 -16.92
CA GLY A 149 -7.73 0.89 -16.60
C GLY A 149 -9.03 0.80 -15.81
N LEU A 150 -9.68 1.95 -15.60
CA LEU A 150 -10.89 2.04 -14.77
C LEU A 150 -12.12 1.56 -15.55
N THR A 151 -12.93 0.74 -14.91
CA THR A 151 -14.29 0.40 -15.36
C THR A 151 -15.27 1.54 -15.07
N LYS A 152 -16.48 1.48 -15.64
CA LYS A 152 -17.56 2.43 -15.30
C LYS A 152 -17.85 2.45 -13.78
N ARG A 153 -17.90 1.25 -13.17
CA ARG A 153 -18.07 1.09 -11.72
C ARG A 153 -16.92 1.72 -10.94
N ASP A 154 -15.68 1.58 -11.40
CA ASP A 154 -14.53 2.22 -10.74
C ASP A 154 -14.64 3.75 -10.74
N TYR A 155 -15.18 4.36 -11.81
CA TYR A 155 -15.39 5.81 -11.85
C TYR A 155 -16.44 6.28 -10.83
N GLU A 156 -17.52 5.52 -10.64
CA GLU A 156 -18.56 5.80 -9.66
C GLU A 156 -18.00 5.67 -8.24
N LEU A 157 -17.31 4.56 -7.96
CA LEU A 157 -16.64 4.30 -6.69
C LEU A 157 -15.53 5.31 -6.37
N LEU A 158 -14.77 5.77 -7.38
CA LEU A 158 -13.75 6.80 -7.23
C LEU A 158 -14.35 8.12 -6.73
N LYS A 159 -15.46 8.56 -7.33
CA LYS A 159 -16.16 9.79 -6.92
C LYS A 159 -16.66 9.65 -5.48
N LEU A 160 -17.36 8.55 -5.20
CA LEU A 160 -17.86 8.24 -3.86
C LEU A 160 -16.72 8.28 -2.81
N ALA A 161 -15.61 7.60 -3.07
CA ALA A 161 -14.49 7.54 -2.14
C ALA A 161 -13.87 8.92 -1.86
N ILE A 162 -13.76 9.78 -2.89
CA ILE A 162 -13.26 11.14 -2.72
C ILE A 162 -14.22 11.98 -1.87
N ASP A 163 -15.51 11.89 -2.16
CA ASP A 163 -16.54 12.66 -1.45
C ASP A 163 -16.65 12.23 0.02
N LEU A 164 -16.41 10.94 0.31
CA LEU A 164 -16.36 10.39 1.66
C LEU A 164 -15.04 10.66 2.41
N GLY A 165 -14.06 11.30 1.76
CA GLY A 165 -12.82 11.75 2.40
C GLY A 165 -11.67 10.75 2.37
N ALA A 166 -11.58 9.90 1.34
CA ALA A 166 -10.40 9.07 1.12
C ALA A 166 -9.12 9.91 1.05
N THR A 167 -8.05 9.45 1.70
CA THR A 167 -6.74 10.09 1.59
C THR A 167 -5.96 9.54 0.40
N PHE A 168 -6.09 8.23 0.17
CA PHE A 168 -5.39 7.47 -0.86
C PHE A 168 -6.38 6.67 -1.70
N ILE A 169 -6.10 6.53 -2.98
CA ILE A 169 -6.83 5.66 -3.91
C ILE A 169 -5.87 4.60 -4.45
N GLY A 170 -6.24 3.32 -4.27
CA GLY A 170 -5.57 2.19 -4.89
C GLY A 170 -6.08 1.98 -6.32
N LEU A 171 -5.17 1.98 -7.29
CA LEU A 171 -5.48 1.71 -8.70
C LEU A 171 -5.05 0.29 -9.06
N SER A 172 -6.03 -0.58 -9.26
CA SER A 172 -5.80 -1.97 -9.69
C SER A 172 -5.45 -2.06 -11.17
N PHE A 173 -4.67 -3.08 -11.54
CA PHE A 173 -4.30 -3.46 -12.90
C PHE A 173 -3.62 -2.37 -13.73
N VAL A 174 -2.86 -1.49 -13.09
CA VAL A 174 -2.07 -0.45 -13.77
C VAL A 174 -0.95 -1.10 -14.59
N ILE A 175 -0.88 -0.79 -15.88
CA ILE A 175 0.17 -1.32 -16.79
C ILE A 175 1.03 -0.23 -17.41
N ASN A 176 0.62 1.03 -17.38
CA ASN A 176 1.35 2.16 -17.95
C ASN A 176 1.10 3.46 -17.17
N ALA A 177 1.85 4.52 -17.49
CA ALA A 177 1.72 5.82 -16.82
C ALA A 177 0.42 6.57 -17.15
N ASP A 178 -0.14 6.35 -18.34
CA ASP A 178 -1.36 7.03 -18.78
C ASP A 178 -2.60 6.55 -18.03
N ASP A 179 -2.62 5.29 -17.59
CA ASP A 179 -3.64 4.77 -16.66
C ASP A 179 -3.74 5.65 -15.40
N VAL A 180 -2.58 6.07 -14.87
CA VAL A 180 -2.50 6.93 -13.68
C VAL A 180 -2.84 8.39 -14.01
N LYS A 181 -2.35 8.91 -15.14
CA LYS A 181 -2.60 10.31 -15.55
C LYS A 181 -4.08 10.57 -15.81
N LYS A 182 -4.80 9.65 -16.45
CA LYS A 182 -6.26 9.77 -16.67
C LYS A 182 -7.02 9.93 -15.36
N VAL A 183 -6.64 9.19 -14.32
CA VAL A 183 -7.24 9.35 -12.98
C VAL A 183 -6.80 10.66 -12.36
N ARG A 184 -5.52 11.05 -12.52
CA ARG A 184 -4.99 12.32 -12.03
C ARG A 184 -5.76 13.52 -12.57
N GLU A 185 -6.14 13.51 -13.84
CA GLU A 185 -6.93 14.59 -14.47
C GLU A 185 -8.28 14.78 -13.76
N ILE A 186 -8.87 13.71 -13.26
CA ILE A 186 -10.17 13.73 -12.57
C ILE A 186 -9.99 14.19 -11.11
N VAL A 187 -9.02 13.62 -10.40
CA VAL A 187 -8.90 13.82 -8.95
C VAL A 187 -8.03 15.02 -8.58
N GLY A 188 -7.17 15.47 -9.49
CA GLY A 188 -6.15 16.48 -9.27
C GLY A 188 -5.22 16.10 -8.11
N ASN A 189 -5.07 17.02 -7.16
CA ASN A 189 -4.27 16.84 -5.95
C ASN A 189 -5.13 16.60 -4.71
N ARG A 190 -6.37 16.09 -4.84
CA ARG A 190 -7.27 15.82 -3.69
C ARG A 190 -6.86 14.57 -2.91
N VAL A 191 -6.37 13.55 -3.61
CA VAL A 191 -5.97 12.25 -3.07
C VAL A 191 -4.61 11.83 -3.61
N TRP A 192 -3.96 10.89 -2.92
CA TRP A 192 -2.78 10.21 -3.45
C TRP A 192 -3.16 8.98 -4.24
N LEU A 193 -2.57 8.82 -5.43
CA LEU A 193 -2.79 7.66 -6.30
C LEU A 193 -1.70 6.61 -6.06
N ILE A 194 -2.12 5.41 -5.64
CA ILE A 194 -1.27 4.26 -5.35
C ILE A 194 -1.46 3.23 -6.47
N SER A 195 -0.46 3.10 -7.35
CA SER A 195 -0.53 2.12 -8.44
C SER A 195 -0.19 0.73 -7.95
N LYS A 196 -1.12 -0.21 -8.12
CA LYS A 196 -0.93 -1.62 -7.76
C LYS A 196 -0.20 -2.33 -8.90
N ILE A 197 0.97 -2.87 -8.58
CA ILE A 197 1.80 -3.60 -9.53
C ILE A 197 1.37 -5.06 -9.48
N GLU A 198 0.42 -5.40 -10.35
CA GLU A 198 -0.26 -6.70 -10.40
C GLU A 198 0.02 -7.47 -11.69
N LYS A 199 0.44 -6.77 -12.76
CA LYS A 199 0.58 -7.34 -14.11
C LYS A 199 2.04 -7.39 -14.54
N LYS A 200 2.40 -8.42 -15.32
CA LYS A 200 3.74 -8.54 -15.91
C LYS A 200 4.12 -7.31 -16.76
N LYS A 201 3.18 -6.77 -17.53
CA LYS A 201 3.36 -5.59 -18.39
C LYS A 201 3.73 -4.33 -17.60
N ALA A 202 3.24 -4.20 -16.36
CA ALA A 202 3.59 -3.09 -15.47
C ALA A 202 5.09 -3.06 -15.13
N LEU A 203 5.75 -4.22 -15.09
CA LEU A 203 7.18 -4.32 -14.76
C LEU A 203 8.08 -3.70 -15.83
N SER A 204 7.66 -3.77 -17.10
CA SER A 204 8.35 -3.13 -18.23
C SER A 204 8.24 -1.61 -18.14
N ASN A 205 7.10 -1.10 -17.68
CA ASN A 205 6.80 0.34 -17.59
C ASN A 205 7.00 0.93 -16.17
N LEU A 206 7.58 0.15 -15.26
CA LEU A 206 7.59 0.43 -13.83
C LEU A 206 8.15 1.82 -13.48
N LYS A 207 9.20 2.27 -14.18
CA LYS A 207 9.78 3.60 -13.93
C LYS A 207 8.79 4.73 -14.22
N GLU A 208 8.08 4.65 -15.34
CA GLU A 208 7.12 5.68 -15.75
C GLU A 208 5.86 5.63 -14.88
N ILE A 209 5.39 4.44 -14.53
CA ILE A 209 4.30 4.26 -13.55
C ILE A 209 4.69 4.91 -12.21
N CYS A 210 5.89 4.63 -11.68
CA CYS A 210 6.35 5.22 -10.43
C CYS A 210 6.41 6.75 -10.49
N LYS A 211 6.85 7.35 -11.60
CA LYS A 211 6.89 8.81 -11.76
C LYS A 211 5.49 9.43 -11.72
N ALA A 212 4.52 8.81 -12.39
CA ALA A 212 3.14 9.29 -12.48
C ALA A 212 2.32 9.06 -11.19
N SER A 213 2.72 8.09 -10.36
CA SER A 213 2.03 7.73 -9.12
C SER A 213 2.51 8.54 -7.92
N ASP A 214 1.71 8.62 -6.86
CA ASP A 214 2.18 9.14 -5.57
C ASP A 214 2.84 8.06 -4.73
N GLY A 215 2.41 6.80 -4.87
CA GLY A 215 3.03 5.61 -4.29
C GLY A 215 2.77 4.38 -5.16
N VAL A 216 3.35 3.25 -4.78
CA VAL A 216 3.09 1.96 -5.46
C VAL A 216 2.81 0.85 -4.45
N MET A 217 2.08 -0.17 -4.87
CA MET A 217 1.79 -1.35 -4.06
C MET A 217 2.28 -2.61 -4.78
N VAL A 218 3.09 -3.42 -4.09
CA VAL A 218 3.46 -4.77 -4.57
C VAL A 218 2.33 -5.71 -4.17
N ALA A 219 1.42 -5.98 -5.11
CA ALA A 219 0.26 -6.84 -4.90
C ALA A 219 0.62 -8.29 -5.28
N ARG A 220 1.17 -9.02 -4.31
CA ARG A 220 1.85 -10.30 -4.52
C ARG A 220 0.95 -11.44 -5.01
N GLY A 221 -0.32 -11.47 -4.60
CA GLY A 221 -1.28 -12.48 -5.05
C GLY A 221 -1.39 -12.48 -6.58
N ASP A 222 -1.95 -11.41 -7.15
CA ASP A 222 -2.10 -11.27 -8.60
C ASP A 222 -0.74 -11.26 -9.34
N LEU A 223 0.28 -10.57 -8.81
CA LEU A 223 1.58 -10.49 -9.47
C LEU A 223 2.28 -11.85 -9.52
N GLY A 224 2.18 -12.66 -8.46
CA GLY A 224 2.77 -14.00 -8.39
C GLY A 224 2.18 -14.95 -9.41
N VAL A 225 0.87 -14.83 -9.68
CA VAL A 225 0.19 -15.57 -10.75
C VAL A 225 0.72 -15.17 -12.13
N GLU A 226 0.95 -13.88 -12.35
CA GLU A 226 1.36 -13.33 -13.66
C GLU A 226 2.83 -13.58 -14.03
N VAL A 227 3.71 -13.70 -13.04
CA VAL A 227 5.17 -13.83 -13.26
C VAL A 227 5.76 -15.14 -12.77
N GLY A 228 4.95 -15.97 -12.12
CA GLY A 228 5.35 -17.18 -11.42
C GLY A 228 5.97 -16.89 -10.05
N LEU A 229 5.66 -17.76 -9.07
CA LEU A 229 6.16 -17.67 -7.70
C LEU A 229 7.70 -17.59 -7.60
N PRO A 230 8.51 -18.34 -8.37
CA PRO A 230 9.98 -18.27 -8.26
C PRO A 230 10.57 -16.89 -8.58
N SER A 231 9.92 -16.12 -9.46
CA SER A 231 10.39 -14.81 -9.89
C SER A 231 10.00 -13.69 -8.91
N LEU A 232 8.95 -13.92 -8.10
CA LEU A 232 8.31 -12.90 -7.27
C LEU A 232 9.28 -12.20 -6.29
N PRO A 233 10.18 -12.90 -5.56
CA PRO A 233 11.08 -12.23 -4.61
C PRO A 233 12.02 -11.21 -5.27
N GLN A 234 12.52 -11.54 -6.46
CA GLN A 234 13.44 -10.68 -7.21
C GLN A 234 12.70 -9.46 -7.78
N ILE A 235 11.47 -9.68 -8.27
CA ILE A 235 10.60 -8.63 -8.80
C ILE A 235 10.17 -7.65 -7.71
N GLN A 236 9.76 -8.13 -6.53
CA GLN A 236 9.45 -7.28 -5.38
C GLN A 236 10.63 -6.37 -5.03
N ARG A 237 11.84 -6.95 -4.90
CA ARG A 237 13.07 -6.18 -4.61
C ARG A 237 13.31 -5.10 -5.68
N ARG A 238 13.06 -5.40 -6.96
CA ARG A 238 13.16 -4.44 -8.06
C ARG A 238 12.12 -3.31 -7.93
N ILE A 239 10.87 -3.62 -7.60
CA ILE A 239 9.81 -2.62 -7.40
C ILE A 239 10.16 -1.68 -6.24
N VAL A 240 10.49 -2.23 -5.08
CA VAL A 240 10.88 -1.46 -3.88
C VAL A 240 12.06 -0.55 -4.18
N LYS A 241 13.11 -1.05 -4.84
CA LYS A 241 14.30 -0.25 -5.21
C LYS A 241 13.93 0.92 -6.13
N ILE A 242 13.12 0.69 -7.16
CA ILE A 242 12.74 1.74 -8.12
C ILE A 242 11.86 2.80 -7.45
N ALA A 243 10.85 2.39 -6.69
CA ALA A 243 9.97 3.31 -5.96
C ALA A 243 10.76 4.23 -5.01
N ARG A 244 11.66 3.63 -4.20
CA ARG A 244 12.53 4.39 -3.28
C ARG A 244 13.45 5.37 -4.01
N ASN A 245 14.04 4.97 -5.15
CA ASN A 245 14.87 5.86 -5.95
C ASN A 245 14.08 7.09 -6.44
N TYR A 246 12.80 6.94 -6.77
CA TYR A 246 11.93 8.07 -7.15
C TYR A 246 11.28 8.78 -5.95
N GLY A 247 11.60 8.37 -4.71
CA GLY A 247 11.01 8.95 -3.49
C GLY A 247 9.53 8.66 -3.34
N LYS A 248 9.05 7.55 -3.91
CA LYS A 248 7.65 7.11 -3.84
C LYS A 248 7.50 6.05 -2.74
N PRO A 249 6.56 6.21 -1.78
CA PRO A 249 6.26 5.18 -0.80
C PRO A 249 5.85 3.88 -1.49
N VAL A 250 6.29 2.75 -0.94
CA VAL A 250 5.93 1.42 -1.41
C VAL A 250 5.25 0.59 -0.33
N ILE A 251 4.08 0.05 -0.68
CA ILE A 251 3.28 -0.84 0.16
C ILE A 251 3.56 -2.29 -0.24
N LEU A 252 3.83 -3.16 0.72
CA LEU A 252 3.76 -4.61 0.52
C LEU A 252 2.33 -5.08 0.82
N ALA A 253 1.71 -5.83 -0.08
CA ALA A 253 0.34 -6.28 0.07
C ALA A 253 0.19 -7.78 -0.22
N THR A 254 -0.88 -8.35 0.37
CA THR A 254 -1.35 -9.74 0.24
C THR A 254 -0.38 -10.80 0.76
N GLN A 255 -0.91 -11.88 1.34
CA GLN A 255 -0.15 -13.05 1.82
C GLN A 255 1.01 -12.67 2.77
N VAL A 256 0.78 -11.70 3.66
CA VAL A 256 1.81 -11.18 4.58
C VAL A 256 1.91 -12.08 5.81
N LEU A 257 0.79 -12.27 6.51
CA LEU A 257 0.65 -13.19 7.63
C LEU A 257 -0.63 -14.03 7.42
N GLU A 258 -0.80 -14.55 6.21
CA GLU A 258 -2.02 -15.24 5.73
C GLU A 258 -2.50 -16.33 6.68
N SER A 259 -1.58 -17.11 7.27
CA SER A 259 -1.97 -18.16 8.21
C SER A 259 -2.73 -17.61 9.42
N MET A 260 -2.53 -16.33 9.76
CA MET A 260 -3.21 -15.67 10.87
C MET A 260 -4.68 -15.31 10.60
N VAL A 261 -5.19 -15.59 9.40
CA VAL A 261 -6.63 -15.58 9.15
C VAL A 261 -7.33 -16.60 10.06
N GLU A 262 -6.73 -17.78 10.22
CA GLU A 262 -7.31 -18.90 10.98
C GLU A 262 -6.49 -19.33 12.20
N SER A 263 -5.21 -18.93 12.26
CA SER A 263 -4.28 -19.28 13.35
C SER A 263 -3.95 -18.06 14.23
N PRO A 264 -3.79 -18.23 15.55
CA PRO A 264 -3.34 -17.13 16.41
C PRO A 264 -1.86 -16.77 16.22
N LEU A 265 -1.09 -17.58 15.49
CA LEU A 265 0.34 -17.37 15.25
C LEU A 265 0.69 -17.52 13.76
N PRO A 266 1.66 -16.73 13.25
CA PRO A 266 2.15 -16.88 11.89
C PRO A 266 3.12 -18.05 11.77
N THR A 267 3.33 -18.51 10.55
CA THR A 267 4.40 -19.46 10.24
C THR A 267 5.77 -18.80 10.28
N ARG A 268 6.82 -19.61 10.45
CA ARG A 268 8.22 -19.12 10.37
C ARG A 268 8.57 -18.55 9.00
N ALA A 269 7.95 -19.08 7.94
CA ALA A 269 8.16 -18.62 6.57
C ALA A 269 7.63 -17.19 6.40
N GLU A 270 6.42 -16.91 6.86
CA GLU A 270 5.82 -15.56 6.81
C GLU A 270 6.61 -14.55 7.64
N VAL A 271 7.04 -14.91 8.85
CA VAL A 271 7.90 -14.05 9.69
C VAL A 271 9.19 -13.67 8.95
N THR A 272 9.82 -14.66 8.29
CA THR A 272 11.06 -14.44 7.53
C THR A 272 10.83 -13.57 6.30
N ASP A 273 9.72 -13.77 5.59
CA ASP A 273 9.34 -12.99 4.42
C ASP A 273 9.03 -11.53 4.78
N VAL A 274 8.27 -11.29 5.84
CA VAL A 274 8.01 -9.94 6.37
C VAL A 274 9.31 -9.25 6.77
N ALA A 275 10.19 -9.93 7.52
CA ALA A 275 11.50 -9.40 7.90
C ALA A 275 12.36 -9.02 6.68
N ASN A 276 12.35 -9.86 5.65
CA ASN A 276 13.04 -9.58 4.38
C ASN A 276 12.45 -8.37 3.66
N SER A 277 11.13 -8.19 3.70
CA SER A 277 10.45 -7.07 3.05
C SER A 277 10.73 -5.74 3.75
N ILE A 278 10.70 -5.73 5.09
CA ILE A 278 11.17 -4.58 5.90
C ILE A 278 12.63 -4.26 5.55
N SER A 279 13.46 -5.30 5.41
CA SER A 279 14.87 -5.15 5.03
C SER A 279 15.09 -4.64 3.60
N GLN A 280 14.15 -4.86 2.69
CA GLN A 280 14.19 -4.23 1.36
C GLN A 280 13.86 -2.73 1.44
N GLY A 281 13.24 -2.31 2.54
CA GLY A 281 12.87 -0.93 2.84
C GLY A 281 11.49 -0.59 2.31
N VAL A 282 10.49 -1.44 2.54
CA VAL A 282 9.10 -1.04 2.31
C VAL A 282 8.69 0.12 3.24
N ASP A 283 7.76 0.96 2.80
CA ASP A 283 7.24 2.04 3.64
C ASP A 283 6.10 1.56 4.52
N ALA A 284 5.24 0.69 3.97
CA ALA A 284 4.11 0.12 4.67
C ALA A 284 3.91 -1.37 4.34
N ILE A 285 3.31 -2.09 5.27
CA ILE A 285 2.87 -3.47 5.10
C ILE A 285 1.36 -3.51 5.31
N MET A 286 0.66 -4.14 4.38
CA MET A 286 -0.80 -4.18 4.34
C MET A 286 -1.33 -5.59 4.63
N LEU A 287 -2.09 -5.68 5.71
CA LEU A 287 -2.89 -6.84 6.09
C LEU A 287 -4.23 -6.77 5.33
N SER A 288 -4.58 -7.87 4.68
CA SER A 288 -5.77 -8.03 3.85
C SER A 288 -6.82 -8.82 4.63
N ASP A 289 -7.03 -10.09 4.28
CA ASP A 289 -8.02 -10.96 4.90
C ASP A 289 -7.72 -11.19 6.39
N GLU A 290 -6.44 -11.11 6.78
CA GLU A 290 -5.99 -11.26 8.17
C GLU A 290 -6.74 -10.31 9.12
N THR A 291 -7.09 -9.11 8.65
CA THR A 291 -7.81 -8.10 9.45
C THR A 291 -9.27 -7.92 9.03
N ALA A 292 -9.62 -8.23 7.79
CA ALA A 292 -10.98 -8.03 7.29
C ALA A 292 -11.94 -9.12 7.81
N ILE A 293 -11.53 -10.39 7.66
CA ILE A 293 -12.35 -11.58 7.95
C ILE A 293 -11.65 -12.58 8.88
N GLY A 294 -10.36 -12.40 9.17
CA GLY A 294 -9.60 -13.27 10.05
C GLY A 294 -10.16 -13.33 11.46
N LEU A 295 -9.86 -14.43 12.16
CA LEU A 295 -10.29 -14.68 13.53
C LEU A 295 -9.53 -13.83 14.56
N TYR A 296 -8.35 -13.30 14.19
CA TYR A 296 -7.41 -12.63 15.11
C TYR A 296 -6.95 -11.23 14.63
N PRO A 297 -7.87 -10.32 14.24
CA PRO A 297 -7.53 -9.07 13.55
C PRO A 297 -6.62 -8.13 14.37
N LEU A 298 -6.79 -8.06 15.69
CA LEU A 298 -5.93 -7.22 16.54
C LEU A 298 -4.57 -7.88 16.81
N ASP A 299 -4.54 -9.20 16.98
CA ASP A 299 -3.32 -9.93 17.32
C ASP A 299 -2.36 -10.05 16.13
N VAL A 300 -2.88 -10.14 14.89
CA VAL A 300 -2.04 -10.05 13.69
C VAL A 300 -1.35 -8.68 13.57
N VAL A 301 -2.04 -7.59 13.93
CA VAL A 301 -1.45 -6.24 13.96
C VAL A 301 -0.37 -6.14 15.02
N LYS A 302 -0.60 -6.66 16.24
CA LYS A 302 0.40 -6.67 17.33
C LYS A 302 1.64 -7.51 16.98
N THR A 303 1.41 -8.65 16.34
CA THR A 303 2.47 -9.54 15.84
C THR A 303 3.32 -8.82 14.80
N LEU A 304 2.69 -8.19 13.81
CA LEU A 304 3.38 -7.42 12.78
C LEU A 304 4.14 -6.22 13.38
N ASP A 305 3.54 -5.49 14.33
CA ASP A 305 4.20 -4.38 15.04
C ASP A 305 5.48 -4.83 15.75
N SER A 306 5.39 -5.93 16.50
CA SER A 306 6.51 -6.51 17.23
C SER A 306 7.64 -6.95 16.29
N LEU A 307 7.27 -7.55 15.16
CA LEU A 307 8.21 -7.97 14.13
C LEU A 307 8.91 -6.77 13.48
N ILE A 308 8.16 -5.72 13.13
CA ILE A 308 8.72 -4.47 12.58
C ILE A 308 9.74 -3.87 13.56
N ILE A 309 9.37 -3.72 14.83
CA ILE A 309 10.25 -3.14 15.86
C ILE A 309 11.52 -3.97 16.02
N SER A 310 11.41 -5.30 15.99
CA SER A 310 12.56 -6.20 16.12
C SER A 310 13.53 -6.05 14.94
N VAL A 311 13.02 -6.06 13.72
CA VAL A 311 13.82 -5.98 12.49
C VAL A 311 14.47 -4.60 12.33
N GLU A 312 13.76 -3.53 12.65
CA GLU A 312 14.28 -2.15 12.53
C GLU A 312 15.43 -1.83 13.48
N LYS A 313 15.60 -2.59 14.57
CA LYS A 313 16.75 -2.45 15.48
C LYS A 313 18.04 -2.97 14.87
N THR A 314 17.95 -4.04 14.07
CA THR A 314 19.11 -4.77 13.57
C THR A 314 19.47 -4.39 12.13
N PHE A 315 18.50 -3.90 11.37
CA PHE A 315 18.65 -3.73 9.95
C PHE A 315 18.72 -2.26 9.50
N LYS A 316 19.74 -1.93 8.71
CA LYS A 316 19.90 -0.64 8.03
C LYS A 316 19.72 -0.83 6.52
N PRO A 317 18.67 -0.24 5.91
CA PRO A 317 18.44 -0.37 4.47
C PRO A 317 19.62 0.07 3.62
N LYS A 318 19.85 -0.65 2.51
CA LYS A 318 20.90 -0.30 1.54
C LYS A 318 20.71 1.14 1.06
N ARG A 319 21.85 1.82 0.89
CA ARG A 319 21.91 3.17 0.31
C ARG A 319 21.27 3.16 -1.08
N ILE A 320 20.44 4.15 -1.33
CA ILE A 320 19.81 4.39 -2.64
C ILE A 320 20.68 5.32 -3.47
N HIS A 321 20.35 5.46 -4.76
CA HIS A 321 20.96 6.48 -5.60
C HIS A 321 20.49 7.86 -5.13
N ILE A 322 21.45 8.77 -4.88
CA ILE A 322 21.18 10.14 -4.47
C ILE A 322 21.42 11.03 -5.69
N TYR A 323 20.38 11.73 -6.15
CA TYR A 323 20.51 12.68 -7.24
C TYR A 323 21.29 13.92 -6.77
N LYS A 324 22.12 14.48 -7.66
CA LYS A 324 22.91 15.68 -7.36
C LYS A 324 22.05 16.93 -7.51
N ASN A 325 21.40 17.35 -6.43
CA ASN A 325 20.74 18.65 -6.32
C ASN A 325 20.70 19.12 -4.85
N VAL A 326 20.34 20.39 -4.64
CA VAL A 326 20.40 21.02 -3.31
C VAL A 326 19.44 20.37 -2.31
N ASP A 327 18.20 20.08 -2.71
CA ASP A 327 17.21 19.48 -1.81
C ASP A 327 17.67 18.10 -1.31
N GLU A 328 18.36 17.33 -2.18
CA GLU A 328 18.94 16.03 -1.82
C GLU A 328 20.15 16.17 -0.90
N ALA A 329 21.00 17.17 -1.14
CA ALA A 329 22.12 17.47 -0.25
C ALA A 329 21.62 17.80 1.16
N ILE A 330 20.60 18.66 1.27
CA ILE A 330 19.97 19.01 2.56
C ILE A 330 19.36 17.80 3.26
N ALA A 331 18.59 16.98 2.54
CA ALA A 331 18.00 15.76 3.11
C ALA A 331 19.08 14.78 3.59
N TYR A 332 20.15 14.60 2.81
CA TYR A 332 21.27 13.75 3.19
C TYR A 332 22.02 14.30 4.40
N SER A 333 22.33 15.60 4.42
CA SER A 333 22.95 16.27 5.57
C SER A 333 22.13 16.11 6.83
N ALA A 334 20.80 16.26 6.77
CA ALA A 334 19.93 16.05 7.93
C ALA A 334 20.05 14.63 8.52
N VAL A 335 20.08 13.60 7.66
CA VAL A 335 20.25 12.21 8.10
C VAL A 335 21.64 11.98 8.69
N VAL A 336 22.69 12.48 8.06
CA VAL A 336 24.06 12.36 8.59
C VAL A 336 24.21 13.09 9.92
N SER A 337 23.73 14.33 10.02
CA SER A 337 23.71 15.11 11.25
C SER A 337 22.98 14.36 12.36
N SER A 338 21.82 13.76 12.08
CA SER A 338 21.06 13.01 13.09
C SER A 338 21.81 11.81 13.65
N ILE A 339 22.64 11.16 12.82
CA ILE A 339 23.44 10.01 13.24
C ILE A 339 24.62 10.49 14.08
N LEU A 340 25.35 11.51 13.61
CA LEU A 340 26.57 11.99 14.27
C LEU A 340 26.27 12.73 15.58
N SER A 341 25.11 13.37 15.69
CA SER A 341 24.69 14.06 16.92
C SER A 341 23.86 13.19 17.86
N ASN A 342 23.72 11.89 17.59
CA ASN A 342 22.83 10.97 18.32
C ASN A 342 21.41 11.54 18.51
N SER A 343 20.88 12.15 17.46
CA SER A 343 19.61 12.86 17.55
C SER A 343 18.43 11.89 17.74
N PRO A 344 17.53 12.15 18.71
CA PRO A 344 16.39 11.27 18.93
C PRO A 344 15.33 11.41 17.83
N ALA A 345 15.34 12.51 17.05
CA ALA A 345 14.41 12.75 15.96
C ALA A 345 14.90 13.83 14.98
N ILE A 346 14.45 13.73 13.73
CA ILE A 346 14.58 14.80 12.73
C ILE A 346 13.24 15.55 12.65
N PHE A 347 13.23 16.83 12.97
CA PHE A 347 12.09 17.72 12.79
C PHE A 347 12.13 18.36 11.41
N VAL A 348 11.02 18.26 10.68
CA VAL A 348 10.92 18.79 9.31
C VAL A 348 9.70 19.67 9.20
N TYR A 349 9.88 20.98 9.04
CA TYR A 349 8.78 21.84 8.64
C TYR A 349 8.56 21.76 7.13
N THR A 350 7.33 21.44 6.71
CA THR A 350 7.03 21.26 5.28
C THR A 350 5.61 21.65 4.93
N ARG A 351 5.44 22.21 3.72
CA ARG A 351 4.14 22.61 3.15
C ARG A 351 3.60 21.62 2.13
N SER A 352 4.48 20.83 1.51
CA SER A 352 4.13 19.86 0.47
C SER A 352 4.46 18.42 0.86
N GLY A 353 5.28 18.23 1.90
CA GLY A 353 5.81 16.94 2.30
C GLY A 353 7.09 16.52 1.56
N SER A 354 7.50 17.21 0.50
CA SER A 354 8.60 16.77 -0.37
C SER A 354 9.92 16.56 0.38
N THR A 355 10.26 17.46 1.30
CA THR A 355 11.48 17.35 2.12
C THR A 355 11.42 16.14 3.06
N ALA A 356 10.28 15.91 3.70
CA ALA A 356 10.09 14.77 4.58
C ALA A 356 10.17 13.45 3.80
N LEU A 357 9.62 13.39 2.58
CA LEU A 357 9.75 12.24 1.69
C LEU A 357 11.21 11.95 1.29
N ARG A 358 11.99 13.00 0.97
CA ARG A 358 13.42 12.87 0.63
C ARG A 358 14.25 12.36 1.81
N ILE A 359 13.93 12.77 3.03
CA ILE A 359 14.58 12.25 4.24
C ILE A 359 14.13 10.80 4.48
N SER A 360 12.83 10.52 4.41
CA SER A 360 12.26 9.19 4.66
C SER A 360 12.83 8.10 3.74
N ARG A 361 13.03 8.37 2.45
CA ARG A 361 13.59 7.39 1.50
C ARG A 361 15.04 6.99 1.80
N LEU A 362 15.78 7.84 2.52
CA LEU A 362 17.14 7.55 3.01
C LEU A 362 17.14 6.62 4.23
N ARG A 363 15.96 6.36 4.82
CA ARG A 363 15.73 5.44 5.95
C ARG A 363 16.57 5.82 7.18
N PRO A 364 16.37 7.02 7.76
CA PRO A 364 17.05 7.42 8.99
C PRO A 364 16.73 6.44 10.13
N THR A 365 17.65 6.34 11.08
CA THR A 365 17.52 5.45 12.24
C THR A 365 16.50 5.98 13.25
N CYS A 366 16.40 7.30 13.37
CA CYS A 366 15.45 8.01 14.22
C CYS A 366 14.15 8.40 13.47
N PRO A 367 13.05 8.66 14.19
CA PRO A 367 11.81 9.16 13.63
C PRO A 367 11.95 10.54 12.97
N ILE A 368 11.07 10.81 12.00
CA ILE A 368 10.93 12.09 11.31
C ILE A 368 9.64 12.75 11.78
N ILE A 369 9.74 13.77 12.62
CA ILE A 369 8.58 14.53 13.10
C ILE A 369 8.31 15.65 12.10
N THR A 370 7.19 15.55 11.37
CA THR A 370 6.88 16.53 10.33
C THR A 370 5.91 17.57 10.85
N LEU A 371 6.35 18.83 10.89
CA LEU A 371 5.54 19.98 11.28
C LEU A 371 4.86 20.55 10.03
N THR A 372 3.53 20.62 10.02
CA THR A 372 2.75 21.16 8.89
C THR A 372 1.44 21.75 9.39
N PHE A 373 0.96 22.81 8.73
CA PHE A 373 -0.38 23.35 8.96
C PHE A 373 -1.44 22.70 8.05
N ASP A 374 -1.02 21.97 7.02
CA ASP A 374 -1.91 21.34 6.05
C ASP A 374 -2.29 19.92 6.53
N LYS A 375 -3.56 19.76 6.90
CA LYS A 375 -4.16 18.48 7.32
C LYS A 375 -4.06 17.40 6.23
N SER A 376 -4.21 17.77 4.96
CA SER A 376 -4.11 16.81 3.85
C SER A 376 -2.69 16.29 3.71
N VAL A 377 -1.68 17.17 3.81
CA VAL A 377 -0.27 16.78 3.80
C VAL A 377 0.06 15.88 4.98
N ALA A 378 -0.42 16.22 6.18
CA ALA A 378 -0.25 15.37 7.36
C ALA A 378 -0.84 13.96 7.14
N LYS A 379 -2.10 13.87 6.69
CA LYS A 379 -2.76 12.59 6.40
C LYS A 379 -2.00 11.76 5.36
N ARG A 380 -1.44 12.38 4.32
CA ARG A 380 -0.69 11.68 3.26
C ARG A 380 0.64 11.12 3.75
N LEU A 381 1.37 11.91 4.51
CA LEU A 381 2.70 11.54 5.00
C LEU A 381 2.66 10.43 6.05
N SER A 382 1.50 10.11 6.63
CA SER A 382 1.38 8.99 7.58
C SER A 382 1.69 7.62 6.95
N MET A 383 1.59 7.48 5.62
CA MET A 383 1.95 6.26 4.88
C MET A 383 3.47 6.06 4.77
N CYS A 384 4.26 7.11 4.99
CA CYS A 384 5.67 7.10 4.64
C CYS A 384 6.54 6.65 5.81
N TYR A 385 7.60 5.89 5.49
CA TYR A 385 8.49 5.31 6.49
C TYR A 385 9.03 6.34 7.48
N GLY A 386 8.84 6.08 8.76
CA GLY A 386 9.41 6.85 9.87
C GLY A 386 8.83 8.25 10.03
N ILE A 387 7.84 8.66 9.23
CA ILE A 387 7.22 9.98 9.33
C ILE A 387 6.08 9.97 10.35
N TYR A 388 6.09 10.95 11.25
CA TYR A 388 5.02 11.23 12.20
C TYR A 388 4.61 12.70 12.08
N PRO A 389 3.47 12.97 11.42
CA PRO A 389 2.98 14.32 11.24
C PRO A 389 2.48 14.92 12.56
N VAL A 390 2.78 16.19 12.78
CA VAL A 390 2.24 17.01 13.86
C VAL A 390 1.67 18.27 13.22
N LEU A 391 0.38 18.52 13.49
CA LEU A 391 -0.27 19.74 13.03
C LEU A 391 0.22 20.93 13.85
N THR A 392 0.56 22.00 13.15
CA THR A 392 0.98 23.27 13.76
C THR A 392 0.26 24.42 13.09
N ASP A 393 0.32 25.59 13.70
CA ASP A 393 0.01 26.82 12.99
C ASP A 393 1.05 27.08 11.88
N LYS A 394 0.74 28.04 11.00
CA LYS A 394 1.69 28.49 9.98
C LYS A 394 2.89 29.14 10.67
N LEU A 395 4.10 28.73 10.29
CA LEU A 395 5.35 29.24 10.86
C LEU A 395 6.05 30.10 9.80
N GLU A 396 6.51 31.29 10.18
CA GLU A 396 6.97 32.30 9.22
C GLU A 396 8.48 32.54 9.27
N THR A 397 9.16 32.12 10.32
CA THR A 397 10.60 32.27 10.46
C THR A 397 11.30 30.96 10.82
N LEU A 398 12.62 30.91 10.62
CA LEU A 398 13.44 29.77 11.06
C LEU A 398 13.41 29.61 12.59
N ASP A 399 13.30 30.72 13.32
CA ASP A 399 13.23 30.71 14.78
C ASP A 399 11.88 30.16 15.25
N ASP A 400 10.77 30.48 14.58
CA ASP A 400 9.46 29.86 14.85
C ASP A 400 9.49 28.35 14.65
N ILE A 401 10.09 27.90 13.54
CA ILE A 401 10.26 26.48 13.25
C ILE A 401 11.08 25.79 14.34
N THR A 402 12.18 26.42 14.75
CA THR A 402 13.09 25.89 15.77
C THR A 402 12.40 25.82 17.14
N ARG A 403 11.75 26.91 17.56
CA ARG A 403 10.98 26.95 18.80
C ARG A 403 9.89 25.89 18.81
N LYS A 404 9.10 25.79 17.73
CA LYS A 404 8.03 24.80 17.65
C LYS A 404 8.56 23.36 17.65
N ALA A 405 9.71 23.11 17.02
CA ALA A 405 10.38 21.81 17.08
C ALA A 405 10.79 21.45 18.51
N LYS A 406 11.39 22.38 19.27
CA LYS A 406 11.75 22.18 20.68
C LYS A 406 10.53 21.93 21.57
N GLU A 407 9.50 22.76 21.46
CA GLU A 407 8.22 22.56 22.19
C GLU A 407 7.64 21.16 21.90
N THR A 408 7.64 20.76 20.63
CA THR A 408 7.12 19.45 20.22
C THR A 408 8.00 18.32 20.76
N ALA A 409 9.33 18.48 20.76
CA ALA A 409 10.25 17.52 21.32
C ALA A 409 10.03 17.31 22.82
N LEU A 410 9.88 18.40 23.58
CA LEU A 410 9.56 18.38 25.01
C LEU A 410 8.24 17.66 25.30
N ASN A 411 7.18 17.98 24.54
CA ASN A 411 5.88 17.33 24.68
C ASN A 411 5.91 15.83 24.36
N LEU A 412 6.85 15.40 23.52
CA LEU A 412 7.08 14.00 23.19
C LEU A 412 8.02 13.29 24.20
N GLY A 413 8.54 14.01 25.19
CA GLY A 413 9.49 13.51 26.18
C GLY A 413 10.87 13.19 25.60
N LEU A 414 11.27 13.87 24.53
CA LEU A 414 12.60 13.74 23.93
C LEU A 414 13.59 14.67 24.65
N ASN A 415 14.85 14.27 24.72
CA ASN A 415 15.95 15.03 25.33
C ASN A 415 17.19 15.01 24.41
N GLY A 416 18.12 15.95 24.62
CA GLY A 416 19.38 16.04 23.87
C GLY A 416 19.25 16.85 22.57
N ASN A 417 20.05 16.51 21.56
CA ASN A 417 20.18 17.30 20.33
C ASN A 417 19.18 16.87 19.25
N ILE A 418 18.31 17.76 18.78
CA ILE A 418 17.42 17.54 17.65
C ILE A 418 17.99 18.12 16.36
N VAL A 419 17.72 17.45 15.23
CA VAL A 419 17.97 18.02 13.90
C VAL A 419 16.70 18.70 13.40
N VAL A 420 16.79 19.96 13.01
CA VAL A 420 15.69 20.76 12.48
C VAL A 420 15.96 21.09 11.01
N VAL A 421 14.99 20.81 10.15
CA VAL A 421 15.06 21.04 8.70
C VAL A 421 13.90 21.94 8.28
N GLY A 422 14.21 22.97 7.50
CA GLY A 422 13.22 23.97 7.09
C GLY A 422 13.61 24.78 5.87
N ALA A 423 12.74 25.71 5.48
CA ALA A 423 12.97 26.66 4.40
C ALA A 423 13.26 28.05 4.97
N ALA A 424 14.24 28.74 4.38
CA ALA A 424 14.58 30.12 4.74
C ALA A 424 13.51 31.14 4.28
N ARG A 425 12.67 30.74 3.32
CA ARG A 425 11.51 31.48 2.82
C ARG A 425 10.26 30.61 2.93
N PRO A 426 9.56 30.61 4.08
CA PRO A 426 8.42 29.74 4.29
C PRO A 426 7.21 30.07 3.40
N ASP A 427 7.21 31.21 2.71
CA ASP A 427 6.22 31.62 1.70
C ASP A 427 6.36 30.88 0.36
N GLN A 428 7.49 30.22 0.06
CA GLN A 428 7.72 29.49 -1.19
C GLN A 428 7.86 27.97 -0.98
N LYS A 429 7.37 27.17 -1.95
CA LYS A 429 7.59 25.70 -1.99
C LYS A 429 8.96 25.40 -2.60
N GLY A 430 9.62 24.32 -2.18
CA GLY A 430 10.89 23.86 -2.78
C GLY A 430 12.12 24.69 -2.40
N THR A 431 12.05 25.45 -1.31
CA THR A 431 13.11 26.35 -0.82
C THR A 431 13.75 25.83 0.47
N THR A 432 13.72 24.52 0.73
CA THR A 432 14.41 23.94 1.89
C THR A 432 15.91 24.15 1.73
N ARG A 433 16.48 25.00 2.57
CA ARG A 433 17.91 25.41 2.50
C ARG A 433 18.60 25.34 3.86
N PHE A 434 17.91 24.83 4.88
CA PHE A 434 18.37 24.91 6.25
C PHE A 434 18.36 23.55 6.94
N VAL A 435 19.47 23.23 7.61
CA VAL A 435 19.62 22.13 8.57
C VAL A 435 20.31 22.70 9.79
N ARG A 436 19.73 22.51 10.98
CA ARG A 436 20.24 23.00 12.26
C ARG A 436 20.27 21.86 13.27
N ILE A 437 21.27 21.85 14.13
CA ILE A 437 21.29 20.99 15.31
C ILE A 437 20.98 21.90 16.50
N GLU A 438 20.04 21.49 17.33
CA GLU A 438 19.52 22.29 18.43
C GLU A 438 19.38 21.44 19.69
N GLU A 439 19.83 21.97 20.81
CA GLU A 439 19.64 21.34 22.11
C GLU A 439 18.23 21.62 22.62
N ILE A 440 17.56 20.55 23.09
CA ILE A 440 16.28 20.65 23.81
C ILE A 440 16.63 21.14 25.23
N ASN A 441 16.43 22.43 25.47
CA ASN A 441 16.60 23.05 26.80
C ASN A 441 15.30 23.00 27.59
#